data_AF-A0ABD3P1T4-F1
#
_entry.id   AF-A0ABD3P1T4-F1
#
_cell.length_a   1.000
_cell.length_b   1.000
_cell.length_c   1.000
_cell.angle_alpha   90.00
_cell.angle_beta   90.00
_cell.angle_gamma   90.00
#
_symmetry.space_group_name_H-M   'P 1'
#
loop_
_entity.id
_entity.type
_entity.pdbx_description
1 polymer ?
#
loop_
_entity_poly.entity_id
_entity_poly.type
_entity_poly.pdbx_seq_one_letter_code
_entity_poly.pdbx_strand_id
1 'polypeptide(L)'
;MPCPPIASICLRANWAMPGVMNRYIKFENAGDQFVGQCVSGRSRLTKEFAASPPYFDFSDCSQVDNMPVAAQSNDKVFALFKTCLASFFYHRKFLTETLHPNSCLRTSHFMTEVMPYADKVCVKYPWDKTSDTPEITGIPPDVLILTQFESVRGEMEAMKKSMTLSFEQMLKSELDAREISGSAYAQVHAMMAKTDELMARMARMMDPCKLQLIPLSSPAETGEDVVNGIAIPVDVEGIADQMRQNKSQATMKAHGFTLGWHHNKLTPLPADWCYPKGMNLLQLLDLWLVGIPAQNIPPMGKVSTQFIFHIDAKGRMYSKMKQVMMFVERHGRMKGVFVKIWDEDD
;
A
#
# COMPACT_ATOMS: atom_id res chain seq x y z
N MET A 1 14.44 -30.87 -26.36
CA MET A 1 14.16 -29.53 -25.81
C MET A 1 15.46 -28.76 -25.68
N PRO A 2 15.57 -27.52 -26.18
CA PRO A 2 16.79 -26.74 -26.06
C PRO A 2 17.00 -26.35 -24.59
N CYS A 3 18.03 -26.92 -23.96
CA CYS A 3 18.55 -26.47 -22.68
C CYS A 3 19.62 -25.41 -22.95
N PRO A 4 19.66 -24.28 -22.22
CA PRO A 4 20.75 -23.34 -22.43
C PRO A 4 22.09 -24.02 -22.13
N PRO A 5 23.15 -23.72 -22.90
CA PRO A 5 24.48 -24.28 -22.66
C PRO A 5 24.96 -24.02 -21.23
N ILE A 6 25.62 -25.01 -20.61
CA ILE A 6 26.11 -24.89 -19.23
C ILE A 6 27.05 -23.70 -19.03
N ALA A 7 27.90 -23.41 -20.03
CA ALA A 7 28.79 -22.25 -19.96
C ALA A 7 28.02 -20.93 -19.92
N SER A 8 26.93 -20.82 -20.67
CA SER A 8 26.06 -19.64 -20.63
C SER A 8 25.42 -19.46 -19.27
N ILE A 9 24.90 -20.55 -18.66
CA ILE A 9 24.37 -20.53 -17.29
C ILE A 9 25.43 -20.08 -16.29
N CYS A 10 26.58 -20.74 -16.25
CA CYS A 10 27.64 -20.47 -15.29
C CYS A 10 28.10 -19.00 -15.36
N LEU A 11 28.24 -18.44 -16.55
CA LEU A 11 28.59 -17.04 -16.71
C LEU A 11 27.55 -16.07 -16.14
N ARG A 12 26.25 -16.30 -16.36
CA ARG A 12 25.19 -15.38 -15.92
C ARG A 12 24.89 -15.52 -14.44
N ALA A 13 25.02 -16.72 -13.91
CA ALA A 13 24.89 -17.00 -12.49
C ALA A 13 26.15 -16.61 -11.68
N ASN A 14 27.21 -16.16 -12.36
CA ASN A 14 28.53 -15.90 -11.77
C ASN A 14 29.10 -17.13 -11.00
N TRP A 15 28.92 -18.32 -11.58
CA TRP A 15 29.41 -19.59 -11.05
C TRP A 15 30.72 -19.99 -11.72
N ALA A 16 31.63 -20.58 -10.93
CA ALA A 16 32.86 -21.14 -11.45
C ALA A 16 32.57 -22.35 -12.36
N MET A 17 33.10 -22.34 -13.58
CA MET A 17 33.04 -23.50 -14.46
C MET A 17 34.10 -24.54 -14.05
N PRO A 18 33.74 -25.82 -13.88
CA PRO A 18 34.68 -26.83 -13.39
C PRO A 18 35.71 -27.25 -14.46
N GLY A 19 37.00 -27.21 -14.08
CA GLY A 19 38.11 -27.89 -14.74
C GLY A 19 38.17 -27.77 -16.27
N VAL A 20 37.99 -28.91 -16.94
CA VAL A 20 38.10 -29.08 -18.40
C VAL A 20 37.10 -28.21 -19.16
N MET A 21 35.89 -27.97 -18.62
CA MET A 21 34.86 -27.19 -19.32
C MET A 21 35.27 -25.74 -19.54
N ASN A 22 35.97 -25.12 -18.58
CA ASN A 22 36.47 -23.76 -18.71
C ASN A 22 37.55 -23.62 -19.81
N ARG A 23 38.23 -24.72 -20.16
CA ARG A 23 39.32 -24.74 -21.16
C ARG A 23 38.81 -24.93 -22.58
N TYR A 24 37.73 -25.67 -22.77
CA TYR A 24 37.28 -26.12 -24.10
C TYR A 24 35.92 -25.60 -24.53
N ILE A 25 35.05 -25.17 -23.60
CA ILE A 25 33.75 -24.60 -23.98
C ILE A 25 33.96 -23.13 -24.33
N LYS A 26 33.84 -22.83 -25.63
CA LYS A 26 33.87 -21.45 -26.11
C LYS A 26 32.58 -20.75 -25.71
N PHE A 27 32.72 -19.51 -25.29
CA PHE A 27 31.58 -18.66 -24.97
C PHE A 27 30.80 -18.37 -26.24
N GLU A 28 29.56 -18.83 -26.31
CA GLU A 28 28.63 -18.40 -27.34
C GLU A 28 28.22 -16.95 -27.07
N ASN A 29 27.97 -16.20 -28.16
CA ASN A 29 27.39 -14.87 -28.05
C ASN A 29 26.07 -14.99 -27.27
N ALA A 30 25.83 -14.03 -26.38
CA ALA A 30 24.80 -14.13 -25.35
C ALA A 30 23.47 -14.65 -25.89
N GLY A 31 23.17 -15.92 -25.59
CA GLY A 31 21.81 -16.43 -25.62
C GLY A 31 20.98 -15.53 -24.73
N ASP A 32 20.02 -14.89 -25.38
CA ASP A 32 19.04 -13.89 -24.97
C ASP A 32 18.36 -14.13 -23.60
N GLN A 33 17.33 -13.33 -23.30
CA GLN A 33 16.59 -13.36 -22.03
C GLN A 33 16.20 -14.79 -21.56
N PHE A 34 16.17 -15.79 -22.46
CA PHE A 34 16.04 -17.22 -22.15
C PHE A 34 16.99 -17.70 -21.04
N VAL A 35 18.30 -17.44 -21.17
CA VAL A 35 19.30 -17.91 -20.20
C VAL A 35 19.09 -17.21 -18.86
N GLY A 36 18.76 -15.92 -18.89
CA GLY A 36 18.46 -15.14 -17.68
C GLY A 36 17.25 -15.69 -16.93
N GLN A 37 16.18 -16.03 -17.65
CA GLN A 37 14.98 -16.65 -17.08
C GLN A 37 15.29 -18.03 -16.47
N CYS A 38 16.08 -18.87 -17.15
CA CYS A 38 16.51 -20.16 -16.59
C CYS A 38 17.35 -20.00 -15.31
N VAL A 39 18.31 -19.07 -15.29
CA VAL A 39 19.15 -18.82 -14.10
C VAL A 39 18.33 -18.27 -12.93
N SER A 40 17.27 -17.50 -13.21
CA SER A 40 16.35 -17.00 -12.18
C SER A 40 15.44 -18.09 -11.57
N GLY A 41 15.55 -19.34 -12.03
CA GLY A 41 14.78 -20.46 -11.49
C GLY A 41 13.36 -20.59 -12.04
N ARG A 42 13.01 -19.89 -13.13
CA ARG A 42 11.69 -19.98 -13.74
C ARG A 42 11.47 -21.34 -14.41
N SER A 43 10.32 -21.95 -14.14
CA SER A 43 9.96 -23.25 -14.72
C SER A 43 9.46 -23.10 -16.15
N ARG A 44 10.13 -23.78 -17.10
CA ARG A 44 9.72 -23.86 -18.51
C ARG A 44 8.40 -24.63 -18.72
N LEU A 45 7.97 -25.41 -17.73
CA LEU A 45 6.74 -26.18 -17.80
C LEU A 45 5.50 -25.33 -17.53
N THR A 46 5.68 -24.03 -17.28
CA THR A 46 4.62 -23.11 -16.91
C THR A 46 4.67 -21.87 -17.78
N LYS A 47 3.51 -21.25 -18.03
CA LYS A 47 3.41 -19.97 -18.74
C LYS A 47 4.18 -18.83 -18.07
N GLU A 48 4.43 -18.95 -16.76
CA GLU A 48 5.21 -17.99 -15.96
C GLU A 48 6.63 -17.79 -16.48
N PHE A 49 7.16 -18.76 -17.23
CA PHE A 49 8.42 -18.60 -17.93
C PHE A 49 8.43 -17.34 -18.80
N ALA A 50 7.34 -17.11 -19.55
CA ALA A 50 7.18 -15.99 -20.47
C ALA A 50 6.80 -14.65 -19.80
N ALA A 51 6.70 -14.59 -18.47
CA ALA A 51 6.30 -13.37 -17.78
C ALA A 51 7.34 -12.24 -17.98
N SER A 52 6.88 -11.00 -18.21
CA SER A 52 7.78 -9.84 -18.26
C SER A 52 8.48 -9.61 -16.91
N PRO A 53 9.58 -8.84 -16.86
CA PRO A 53 9.94 -8.18 -15.61
C PRO A 53 8.81 -7.23 -15.17
N PRO A 54 8.67 -6.92 -13.87
CA PRO A 54 7.74 -5.89 -13.42
C PRO A 54 8.11 -4.53 -14.04
N TYR A 55 7.11 -3.82 -14.54
CA TYR A 55 7.26 -2.49 -15.13
C TYR A 55 6.04 -1.63 -14.82
N PHE A 56 6.18 -0.32 -14.99
CA PHE A 56 5.05 0.61 -14.90
C PHE A 56 4.35 0.69 -16.25
N ASP A 57 3.06 0.42 -16.27
CA ASP A 57 2.23 0.57 -17.45
C ASP A 57 1.40 1.86 -17.34
N PHE A 58 1.72 2.84 -18.19
CA PHE A 58 1.05 4.13 -18.25
C PHE A 58 0.18 4.26 -19.50
N SER A 59 -0.12 3.17 -20.20
CA SER A 59 -0.90 3.20 -21.44
C SER A 59 -2.26 3.90 -21.29
N ASP A 60 -2.83 3.92 -20.08
CA ASP A 60 -4.12 4.56 -19.76
C ASP A 60 -4.00 5.99 -19.17
N CYS A 61 -2.80 6.56 -19.02
CA CYS A 61 -2.59 7.84 -18.33
C CYS A 61 -1.51 8.70 -19.00
N SER A 62 -1.66 10.03 -18.91
CA SER A 62 -0.57 10.95 -19.26
C SER A 62 0.61 10.71 -18.32
N GLN A 63 1.78 10.42 -18.87
CA GLN A 63 3.02 10.14 -18.13
C GLN A 63 3.34 11.31 -17.17
N VAL A 64 3.37 11.05 -15.87
CA VAL A 64 3.78 12.03 -14.86
C VAL A 64 5.11 11.57 -14.28
N ASP A 65 6.21 12.00 -14.90
CA ASP A 65 7.57 11.72 -14.44
C ASP A 65 7.93 12.63 -13.24
N ASN A 66 7.36 12.34 -12.07
CA ASN A 66 7.86 12.90 -10.81
C ASN A 66 9.10 12.09 -10.37
N MET A 67 10.21 12.26 -11.08
CA MET A 67 11.43 11.47 -10.91
C MET A 67 12.56 12.27 -10.23
N PRO A 68 13.45 11.62 -9.44
CA PRO A 68 14.64 12.27 -8.91
C PRO A 68 15.46 13.00 -9.98
N VAL A 69 15.70 14.29 -9.78
CA VAL A 69 16.44 15.18 -10.69
C VAL A 69 17.81 14.62 -11.09
N ALA A 70 18.46 13.88 -10.18
CA ALA A 70 19.77 13.26 -10.40
C ALA A 70 19.78 12.17 -11.49
N ALA A 71 18.64 11.52 -11.77
CA ALA A 71 18.53 10.46 -12.78
C ALA A 71 18.14 11.00 -14.17
N GLN A 72 17.76 12.28 -14.29
CA GLN A 72 17.33 12.89 -15.55
C GLN A 72 18.48 13.06 -16.56
N SER A 73 19.73 13.00 -16.11
CA SER A 73 20.89 13.20 -16.98
C SER A 73 21.31 11.98 -17.80
N ASN A 74 20.81 10.78 -17.46
CA ASN A 74 21.18 9.54 -18.15
C ASN A 74 19.99 8.57 -18.28
N ASP A 75 19.47 8.46 -19.50
CA ASP A 75 18.32 7.62 -19.85
C ASP A 75 18.48 6.15 -19.45
N LYS A 76 19.70 5.61 -19.51
CA LYS A 76 19.95 4.19 -19.15
C LYS A 76 19.86 3.97 -17.65
N VAL A 77 20.43 4.88 -16.87
CA VAL A 77 20.35 4.85 -15.40
C VAL A 77 18.91 5.05 -14.95
N PHE A 78 18.20 5.93 -15.65
CA PHE A 78 16.79 6.16 -15.45
C PHE A 78 15.94 4.91 -15.73
N ALA A 79 16.17 4.21 -16.85
CA ALA A 79 15.49 2.96 -17.15
C ALA A 79 15.77 1.88 -16.10
N LEU A 80 17.02 1.76 -15.64
CA LEU A 80 17.39 0.84 -14.56
C LEU A 80 16.67 1.20 -13.24
N PHE A 81 16.64 2.47 -12.87
CA PHE A 81 15.94 2.93 -11.68
C PHE A 81 14.44 2.62 -11.75
N LYS A 82 13.79 2.92 -12.89
CA LYS A 82 12.38 2.60 -13.14
C LYS A 82 12.08 1.12 -12.96
N THR A 83 12.90 0.24 -13.55
CA THR A 83 12.73 -1.21 -13.45
C THR A 83 12.97 -1.76 -12.04
N CYS A 84 13.99 -1.26 -11.33
CA CYS A 84 14.21 -1.62 -9.93
C CYS A 84 13.05 -1.20 -9.04
N LEU A 85 12.52 0.00 -9.25
CA LEU A 85 11.41 0.54 -8.49
C LEU A 85 10.11 -0.24 -8.74
N ALA A 86 9.82 -0.57 -10.01
CA ALA A 86 8.69 -1.41 -10.37
C ALA A 86 8.80 -2.80 -9.71
N SER A 87 9.98 -3.42 -9.75
CA SER A 87 10.22 -4.71 -9.10
C SER A 87 9.98 -4.64 -7.58
N PHE A 88 10.47 -3.58 -6.94
CA PHE A 88 10.26 -3.36 -5.50
C PHE A 88 8.76 -3.29 -5.15
N PHE A 89 7.98 -2.50 -5.89
CA PHE A 89 6.55 -2.33 -5.61
C PHE A 89 5.75 -3.60 -5.90
N TYR A 90 6.05 -4.29 -7.00
CA TYR A 90 5.41 -5.57 -7.33
C TYR A 90 5.58 -6.60 -6.20
N HIS A 91 6.76 -6.63 -5.58
CA HIS A 91 7.06 -7.54 -4.48
C HIS A 91 6.81 -6.95 -3.08
N ARG A 92 6.23 -5.74 -2.96
CA ARG A 92 6.07 -5.05 -1.67
C ARG A 92 5.29 -5.87 -0.65
N LYS A 93 4.23 -6.56 -1.07
CA LYS A 93 3.44 -7.44 -0.20
C LYS A 93 4.32 -8.57 0.37
N PHE A 94 5.02 -9.30 -0.50
CA PHE A 94 5.93 -10.37 -0.11
C PHE A 94 7.05 -9.88 0.81
N LEU A 95 7.65 -8.71 0.52
CA LEU A 95 8.67 -8.10 1.36
C LEU A 95 8.11 -7.71 2.74
N THR A 96 6.89 -7.20 2.81
CA THR A 96 6.25 -6.84 4.10
C THR A 96 6.02 -8.07 4.97
N GLU A 97 5.65 -9.20 4.37
CA GLU A 97 5.36 -10.45 5.07
C GLU A 97 6.64 -11.21 5.48
N THR A 98 7.68 -11.19 4.63
CA THR A 98 8.87 -12.06 4.80
C THR A 98 10.03 -11.36 5.51
N LEU A 99 10.11 -10.04 5.43
CA LEU A 99 11.29 -9.30 5.90
C LEU A 99 11.30 -9.18 7.43
N HIS A 100 12.46 -9.40 8.05
CA HIS A 100 12.63 -9.26 9.49
C HIS A 100 12.20 -7.86 10.00
N PRO A 101 11.57 -7.74 11.19
CA PRO A 101 11.10 -6.45 11.73
C PRO A 101 12.19 -5.38 11.86
N ASN A 102 13.43 -5.78 12.16
CA ASN A 102 14.58 -4.86 12.30
C ASN A 102 15.32 -4.56 10.98
N SER A 103 14.78 -4.95 9.83
CA SER A 103 15.46 -4.68 8.56
C SER A 103 15.43 -3.20 8.20
N CYS A 104 16.59 -2.66 7.81
CA CYS A 104 16.73 -1.27 7.36
C CYS A 104 15.80 -0.92 6.18
N LEU A 105 15.42 -1.91 5.36
CA LEU A 105 14.52 -1.70 4.22
C LEU A 105 13.12 -1.28 4.69
N ARG A 106 12.68 -1.69 5.89
CA ARG A 106 11.39 -1.27 6.47
C ARG A 106 11.34 0.22 6.79
N THR A 107 12.49 0.80 7.12
CA THR A 107 12.64 2.24 7.38
C THR A 107 12.90 3.03 6.09
N SER A 108 13.00 2.36 4.93
CA SER A 108 13.21 3.08 3.67
C SER A 108 11.96 3.87 3.28
N HIS A 109 12.19 5.01 2.63
CA HIS A 109 11.15 5.88 2.10
C HIS A 109 10.19 5.13 1.16
N PHE A 110 10.72 4.25 0.31
CA PHE A 110 9.94 3.41 -0.60
C PHE A 110 8.98 2.44 0.11
N MET A 111 9.27 2.07 1.37
CA MET A 111 8.44 1.15 2.13
C MET A 111 7.41 1.86 3.00
N THR A 112 7.73 3.06 3.49
CA THR A 112 6.88 3.81 4.43
C THR A 112 5.86 4.69 3.71
N GLU A 113 6.24 5.31 2.59
CA GLU A 113 5.36 6.22 1.87
C GLU A 113 4.41 5.51 0.90
N VAL A 114 3.22 6.11 0.74
CA VAL A 114 2.28 5.75 -0.32
C VAL A 114 2.78 6.41 -1.60
N MET A 115 3.48 5.62 -2.41
CA MET A 115 4.02 6.11 -3.66
C MET A 115 2.93 6.25 -4.71
N PRO A 116 2.87 7.39 -5.42
CA PRO A 116 1.95 7.54 -6.53
C PRO A 116 2.29 6.50 -7.60
N TYR A 117 1.26 5.93 -8.23
CA TYR A 117 1.37 4.94 -9.30
C TYR A 117 1.80 3.53 -8.89
N ALA A 118 1.77 3.18 -7.59
CA ALA A 118 1.96 1.78 -7.16
C ALA A 118 0.98 0.82 -7.86
N ASP A 119 -0.25 1.28 -8.11
CA ASP A 119 -1.31 0.51 -8.80
C ASP A 119 -1.04 0.28 -10.30
N LYS A 120 -0.06 0.99 -10.88
CA LYS A 120 0.31 0.88 -12.30
C LYS A 120 1.42 -0.13 -12.56
N VAL A 121 1.95 -0.74 -11.51
CA VAL A 121 2.98 -1.77 -11.64
C VAL A 121 2.32 -3.08 -12.04
N CYS A 122 2.75 -3.64 -13.17
CA CYS A 122 2.22 -4.91 -13.65
C CYS A 122 3.31 -5.83 -14.21
N VAL A 123 2.95 -7.09 -14.31
CA VAL A 123 3.69 -8.13 -15.05
C VAL A 123 2.74 -8.62 -16.12
N LYS A 124 3.18 -8.56 -17.39
CA LYS A 124 2.38 -9.01 -18.53
C LYS A 124 3.08 -10.13 -19.27
N TYR A 125 2.31 -10.85 -20.05
CA TYR A 125 2.80 -11.91 -20.92
C TYR A 125 2.91 -11.40 -22.38
N PRO A 126 3.60 -12.12 -23.27
CA PRO A 126 3.77 -11.72 -24.66
C PRO A 126 2.45 -11.55 -25.42
N TRP A 127 1.42 -12.32 -25.05
CA TRP A 127 0.09 -12.25 -25.64
C TRP A 127 -0.77 -11.13 -25.03
N ASP A 128 -0.39 -10.57 -23.88
CA ASP A 128 -1.07 -9.45 -23.21
C ASP A 128 -0.32 -8.13 -23.42
N LYS A 129 0.48 -8.03 -24.48
CA LYS A 129 1.38 -6.89 -24.73
C LYS A 129 0.62 -5.57 -24.88
N THR A 130 1.12 -4.53 -24.25
CA THR A 130 0.66 -3.13 -24.34
C THR A 130 1.78 -2.25 -24.89
N SER A 131 1.54 -0.97 -25.18
CA SER A 131 2.54 -0.06 -25.76
C SER A 131 3.80 0.06 -24.90
N ASP A 132 3.63 0.06 -23.58
CA ASP A 132 4.73 0.22 -22.62
C ASP A 132 5.41 -1.12 -22.25
N THR A 133 4.89 -2.26 -22.73
CA THR A 133 5.43 -3.57 -22.37
C THR A 133 6.83 -3.76 -22.98
N PRO A 134 7.86 -4.06 -22.15
CA PRO A 134 9.20 -4.34 -22.64
C PRO A 134 9.21 -5.50 -23.65
N GLU A 135 10.16 -5.47 -24.58
CA GLU A 135 10.33 -6.58 -25.53
C GLU A 135 10.80 -7.83 -24.78
N ILE A 136 9.96 -8.87 -24.80
CA ILE A 136 10.25 -10.17 -24.20
C ILE A 136 10.83 -11.08 -25.30
N THR A 137 12.09 -11.47 -25.15
CA THR A 137 12.83 -12.34 -26.08
C THR A 137 13.19 -13.66 -25.41
N GLY A 138 13.72 -14.62 -26.17
CA GLY A 138 14.17 -15.89 -25.60
C GLY A 138 13.06 -16.78 -25.05
N ILE A 139 11.86 -16.69 -25.61
CA ILE A 139 10.72 -17.53 -25.19
C ILE A 139 10.71 -18.80 -26.04
N PRO A 140 10.83 -19.99 -25.42
CA PRO A 140 10.76 -21.25 -26.15
C PRO A 140 9.40 -21.45 -26.83
N PRO A 141 9.35 -22.01 -28.05
CA PRO A 141 8.10 -22.27 -28.76
C PRO A 141 7.10 -23.15 -28.00
N ASP A 142 7.59 -24.09 -27.19
CA ASP A 142 6.77 -24.95 -26.35
C ASP A 142 5.99 -24.17 -25.30
N VAL A 143 6.54 -23.09 -24.74
CA VAL A 143 5.82 -22.21 -23.81
C VAL A 143 4.68 -21.46 -24.52
N LEU A 144 4.91 -21.00 -25.75
CA LEU A 144 3.88 -20.35 -26.56
C LEU A 144 2.77 -21.31 -26.98
N ILE A 145 3.12 -22.56 -27.29
CA ILE A 145 2.14 -23.60 -27.62
C ILE A 145 1.31 -23.98 -26.40
N LEU A 146 1.94 -24.12 -25.22
CA LEU A 146 1.25 -24.41 -23.97
C LEU A 146 0.17 -23.37 -23.66
N THR A 147 0.45 -22.08 -23.90
CA THR A 147 -0.51 -21.02 -23.60
C THR A 147 -1.68 -21.00 -24.58
N GLN A 148 -1.42 -21.29 -25.86
CA GLN A 148 -2.48 -21.50 -26.84
C GLN A 148 -3.39 -22.68 -26.45
N PHE A 149 -2.82 -23.79 -25.99
CA PHE A 149 -3.62 -24.92 -25.51
C PHE A 149 -4.45 -24.57 -24.27
N GLU A 150 -3.93 -23.77 -23.34
CA GLU A 150 -4.73 -23.26 -22.22
C GLU A 150 -5.90 -22.39 -22.69
N SER A 151 -5.68 -21.53 -23.68
CA SER A 151 -6.73 -20.69 -24.28
C SER A 151 -7.82 -21.53 -24.94
N VAL A 152 -7.42 -22.48 -25.80
CA VAL A 152 -8.35 -23.38 -26.50
C VAL A 152 -9.14 -24.23 -25.51
N ARG A 153 -8.49 -24.70 -24.43
CA ARG A 153 -9.17 -25.43 -23.35
C ARG A 153 -10.22 -24.55 -22.66
N GLY A 154 -9.89 -23.29 -22.38
CA GLY A 154 -10.83 -22.33 -21.79
C GLY A 154 -12.04 -22.04 -22.70
N GLU A 155 -11.81 -21.86 -23.99
CA GLU A 155 -12.86 -21.69 -24.99
C GLU A 155 -13.76 -22.92 -25.11
N MET A 156 -13.17 -24.12 -25.08
CA MET A 156 -13.92 -25.38 -25.10
C MET A 156 -14.81 -25.54 -23.84
N GLU A 157 -14.31 -25.14 -22.67
CA GLU A 157 -15.12 -25.13 -21.44
C GLU A 157 -16.24 -24.09 -21.48
N ALA A 158 -15.98 -22.89 -22.01
CA ALA A 158 -16.99 -21.86 -22.21
C ALA A 158 -18.05 -22.29 -23.21
N MET A 159 -17.63 -22.90 -24.33
CA MET A 159 -18.52 -23.49 -25.34
C MET A 159 -19.38 -24.60 -24.72
N LYS A 160 -18.78 -25.50 -23.93
CA LYS A 160 -19.53 -26.53 -23.21
C LYS A 160 -20.60 -25.94 -22.29
N LYS A 161 -20.26 -24.92 -21.50
CA LYS A 161 -21.22 -24.23 -20.62
C LYS A 161 -22.34 -23.54 -21.42
N SER A 162 -21.99 -22.87 -22.51
CA SER A 162 -22.95 -22.23 -23.41
C SER A 162 -23.90 -23.25 -24.05
N MET A 163 -23.38 -24.39 -24.52
CA MET A 163 -24.18 -25.47 -25.09
C MET A 163 -25.13 -26.10 -24.06
N THR A 164 -24.68 -26.34 -22.82
CA THR A 164 -25.56 -26.87 -21.76
C THR A 164 -26.65 -25.87 -21.40
N LEU A 165 -26.33 -24.58 -21.30
CA LEU A 165 -27.32 -23.53 -21.04
C LEU A 165 -28.32 -23.40 -22.17
N SER A 166 -27.85 -23.40 -23.42
CA SER A 166 -28.69 -23.36 -24.62
C SER A 166 -29.62 -24.58 -24.68
N PHE A 167 -29.10 -25.77 -24.36
CA PHE A 167 -29.91 -27.00 -24.32
C PHE A 167 -30.96 -26.97 -23.19
N GLU A 168 -30.60 -26.50 -22.00
CA GLU A 168 -31.56 -26.30 -20.90
C GLU A 168 -32.64 -25.28 -21.26
N GLN A 169 -32.27 -24.18 -21.92
CA GLN A 169 -33.21 -23.18 -22.40
C GLN A 169 -34.14 -23.74 -23.47
N MET A 170 -33.59 -24.49 -24.44
CA MET A 170 -34.37 -25.13 -25.50
C MET A 170 -35.34 -26.17 -24.94
N LEU A 171 -34.89 -26.99 -23.97
CA LEU A 171 -35.76 -27.94 -23.28
C LEU A 171 -36.89 -27.23 -22.52
N LYS A 172 -36.58 -26.16 -21.78
CA LYS A 172 -37.62 -25.35 -21.12
C LYS A 172 -38.62 -24.81 -22.13
N SER A 173 -38.15 -24.22 -23.24
CA SER A 173 -39.05 -23.67 -24.26
C SER A 173 -39.92 -24.74 -24.92
N GLU A 174 -39.39 -25.94 -25.19
CA GLU A 174 -40.19 -27.05 -25.76
C GLU A 174 -41.19 -27.63 -24.77
N LEU A 175 -40.82 -27.75 -23.49
CA LEU A 175 -41.73 -28.21 -22.44
C LEU A 175 -42.85 -27.21 -22.19
N ASP A 176 -42.53 -25.91 -22.20
CA ASP A 176 -43.49 -24.82 -22.06
C ASP A 176 -44.42 -24.75 -23.29
N ALA A 177 -43.87 -24.84 -24.52
CA ALA A 177 -44.65 -24.80 -25.76
C ALA A 177 -45.65 -25.96 -25.90
N ARG A 178 -45.35 -27.11 -25.29
CA ARG A 178 -46.21 -28.30 -25.32
C ARG A 178 -47.18 -28.40 -24.14
N GLU A 179 -47.19 -27.41 -23.24
CA GLU A 179 -48.01 -27.39 -22.02
C GLU A 179 -47.96 -28.71 -21.23
N ILE A 180 -46.80 -29.38 -21.19
CA ILE A 180 -46.69 -30.75 -20.67
C ILE A 180 -47.02 -30.83 -19.16
N SER A 181 -46.95 -29.71 -18.42
CA SER A 181 -47.42 -29.62 -17.01
C SER A 181 -48.93 -29.42 -16.84
N GLY A 182 -49.70 -29.37 -17.94
CA GLY A 182 -51.14 -29.19 -17.93
C GLY A 182 -51.58 -27.72 -18.02
N SER A 183 -52.70 -27.50 -18.69
CA SER A 183 -53.30 -26.18 -18.99
C SER A 183 -53.43 -25.25 -17.76
N ALA A 184 -53.70 -25.82 -16.58
CA ALA A 184 -53.81 -25.04 -15.34
C ALA A 184 -52.49 -24.37 -14.93
N TYR A 185 -51.35 -25.04 -15.16
CA TYR A 185 -50.03 -24.51 -14.81
C TYR A 185 -49.62 -23.35 -15.74
N ALA A 186 -49.92 -23.47 -17.05
CA ALA A 186 -49.68 -22.42 -18.03
C ALA A 186 -50.47 -21.13 -17.72
N GLN A 187 -51.74 -21.26 -17.32
CA GLN A 187 -52.57 -20.11 -16.93
C GLN A 187 -52.07 -19.42 -15.65
N VAL A 188 -51.63 -20.19 -14.65
CA VAL A 188 -51.06 -19.64 -13.41
C VAL A 188 -49.76 -18.89 -13.69
N HIS A 189 -48.87 -19.45 -14.51
CA HIS A 189 -47.62 -18.77 -14.88
C HIS A 189 -47.86 -17.48 -15.68
N ALA A 190 -48.85 -17.49 -16.58
CA ALA A 190 -49.26 -16.29 -17.31
C ALA A 190 -49.85 -15.20 -16.41
N MET A 191 -50.60 -15.58 -15.36
CA MET A 191 -51.04 -14.62 -14.33
C MET A 191 -49.87 -14.06 -13.53
N MET A 192 -48.91 -14.90 -13.11
CA MET A 192 -47.73 -14.45 -12.36
C MET A 192 -46.89 -13.45 -13.15
N ALA A 193 -46.64 -13.71 -14.44
CA ALA A 193 -45.92 -12.79 -15.31
C ALA A 193 -46.63 -11.42 -15.43
N LYS A 194 -47.97 -11.42 -15.54
CA LYS A 194 -48.76 -10.17 -15.54
C LYS A 194 -48.69 -9.44 -14.21
N THR A 195 -48.69 -10.14 -13.08
CA THR A 195 -48.55 -9.51 -11.75
C THR A 195 -47.16 -8.89 -11.56
N ASP A 196 -46.10 -9.54 -12.05
CA ASP A 196 -44.74 -9.00 -11.99
C ASP A 196 -44.57 -7.75 -12.86
N GLU A 197 -45.18 -7.73 -14.06
CA GLU A 197 -45.18 -6.54 -14.90
C GLU A 197 -45.93 -5.37 -14.25
N LEU A 198 -47.02 -5.67 -13.55
CA LEU A 198 -47.82 -4.68 -12.82
C LEU A 198 -47.06 -4.14 -11.60
N MET A 199 -46.33 -4.99 -10.88
CA MET A 199 -45.44 -4.59 -9.79
C MET A 199 -44.26 -3.73 -10.30
N ALA A 200 -43.65 -4.10 -11.42
CA ALA A 200 -42.57 -3.32 -12.04
C ALA A 200 -43.06 -1.97 -12.62
N ARG A 201 -44.32 -1.88 -13.06
CA ARG A 201 -44.98 -0.60 -13.38
C ARG A 201 -45.25 0.22 -12.13
N MET A 202 -45.75 -0.39 -11.06
CA MET A 202 -45.97 0.28 -9.77
C MET A 202 -44.68 0.85 -9.18
N ALA A 203 -43.57 0.10 -9.22
CA ALA A 203 -42.26 0.58 -8.78
C ALA A 203 -41.78 1.80 -9.58
N ARG A 204 -42.01 1.81 -10.90
CA ARG A 204 -41.69 2.96 -11.77
C ARG A 204 -42.60 4.18 -11.53
N MET A 205 -43.81 3.98 -11.01
CA MET A 205 -44.72 5.07 -10.65
C MET A 205 -44.49 5.63 -9.23
N MET A 206 -43.70 4.93 -8.39
CA MET A 206 -43.51 5.27 -6.97
C MET A 206 -42.25 6.12 -6.70
N ASP A 207 -41.60 6.67 -7.74
CA ASP A 207 -40.53 7.65 -7.61
C ASP A 207 -41.05 8.96 -8.26
N PRO A 208 -41.63 9.94 -7.51
CA PRO A 208 -40.96 10.65 -6.41
C PRO A 208 -41.88 11.06 -5.23
N CYS A 209 -41.46 10.80 -3.99
CA CYS A 209 -41.91 11.58 -2.82
C CYS A 209 -40.78 11.72 -1.80
N LYS A 210 -39.87 12.67 -2.06
CA LYS A 210 -39.05 13.26 -1.00
C LYS A 210 -39.95 14.16 -0.15
N LEU A 211 -40.56 13.61 0.91
CA LEU A 211 -41.03 14.41 2.02
C LEU A 211 -39.99 14.38 3.14
N GLN A 212 -39.51 15.58 3.49
CA GLN A 212 -38.65 15.83 4.64
C GLN A 212 -39.37 15.44 5.93
N LEU A 213 -38.77 14.55 6.72
CA LEU A 213 -39.22 14.25 8.08
C LEU A 213 -38.47 15.15 9.06
N ILE A 214 -39.22 16.06 9.68
CA ILE A 214 -38.88 16.75 10.94
C ILE A 214 -39.27 15.80 12.09
N PRO A 215 -38.47 15.67 13.17
CA PRO A 215 -38.64 14.61 14.16
C PRO A 215 -39.65 15.00 15.24
N LEU A 216 -40.57 14.08 15.56
CA LEU A 216 -41.49 14.23 16.69
C LEU A 216 -41.08 13.29 17.83
N SER A 217 -40.73 13.92 18.96
CA SER A 217 -40.38 13.32 20.25
C SER A 217 -41.54 12.58 20.90
N SER A 218 -41.25 11.45 21.55
CA SER A 218 -42.05 10.86 22.63
C SER A 218 -41.27 10.96 23.94
N PRO A 219 -41.90 11.34 25.07
CA PRO A 219 -41.24 11.43 26.37
C PRO A 219 -41.21 10.08 27.08
N ALA A 220 -40.19 9.93 27.93
CA ALA A 220 -40.04 8.84 28.88
C ALA A 220 -40.64 9.24 30.25
N GLU A 221 -41.39 8.32 30.85
CA GLU A 221 -41.56 8.17 32.30
C GLU A 221 -40.54 7.09 32.73
N THR A 222 -39.92 7.04 33.90
CA THR A 222 -40.12 7.60 35.25
C THR A 222 -38.82 7.33 36.03
N GLY A 223 -38.55 8.11 37.08
CA GLY A 223 -37.51 7.79 38.06
C GLY A 223 -36.98 9.00 38.80
N GLU A 224 -37.64 9.36 39.91
CA GLU A 224 -37.13 10.29 40.92
C GLU A 224 -36.00 9.63 41.73
N ASP A 225 -35.00 10.41 42.16
CA ASP A 225 -34.58 10.45 43.57
C ASP A 225 -33.63 11.63 43.89
N VAL A 226 -34.17 12.52 44.73
CA VAL A 226 -33.62 13.28 45.86
C VAL A 226 -32.22 13.94 45.76
N VAL A 227 -32.27 15.27 45.86
CA VAL A 227 -31.17 16.22 46.11
C VAL A 227 -30.72 16.18 47.58
N ASN A 228 -29.41 16.23 47.81
CA ASN A 228 -28.86 16.78 49.06
C ASN A 228 -27.71 17.75 48.75
N GLY A 229 -27.96 19.03 49.01
CA GLY A 229 -26.99 20.11 48.84
C GLY A 229 -26.08 20.24 50.07
N ILE A 230 -24.77 20.26 49.83
CA ILE A 230 -23.77 20.73 50.78
C ILE A 230 -22.93 21.77 50.05
N ALA A 231 -22.97 23.01 50.53
CA ALA A 231 -22.12 24.09 50.06
C ALA A 231 -20.69 23.92 50.61
N ILE A 232 -19.69 23.91 49.73
CA ILE A 232 -18.27 23.89 50.09
C ILE A 232 -17.64 25.21 49.62
N PRO A 233 -16.73 25.84 50.40
CA PRO A 233 -16.18 27.16 50.08
C PRO A 233 -15.29 27.09 48.84
N VAL A 234 -15.43 28.08 47.97
CA VAL A 234 -14.71 28.21 46.70
C VAL A 234 -13.31 28.75 46.97
N ASP A 235 -12.29 27.90 46.85
CA ASP A 235 -10.88 28.30 46.85
C ASP A 235 -10.53 28.96 45.51
N VAL A 236 -10.39 30.29 45.54
CA VAL A 236 -10.27 31.14 44.34
C VAL A 236 -8.89 30.99 43.69
N GLU A 237 -7.85 30.60 44.44
CA GLU A 237 -6.50 30.37 43.90
C GLU A 237 -6.40 29.05 43.13
N GLY A 238 -7.00 27.97 43.66
CA GLY A 238 -7.05 26.68 42.96
C GLY A 238 -7.76 26.75 41.61
N ILE A 239 -8.82 27.56 41.50
CA ILE A 239 -9.60 27.71 40.25
C ILE A 239 -8.82 28.46 39.17
N ALA A 240 -8.03 29.48 39.54
CA ALA A 240 -7.24 30.24 38.58
C ALA A 240 -6.13 29.37 37.95
N ASP A 241 -5.49 28.52 38.75
CA ASP A 241 -4.47 27.60 38.27
C ASP A 241 -5.07 26.43 37.48
N GLN A 242 -6.25 25.95 37.86
CA GLN A 242 -6.99 24.96 37.10
C GLN A 242 -7.50 25.50 35.76
N MET A 243 -7.91 26.78 35.70
CA MET A 243 -8.27 27.45 34.45
C MET A 243 -7.05 27.68 33.54
N ARG A 244 -5.87 27.98 34.10
CA ARG A 244 -4.61 28.04 33.33
C ARG A 244 -4.23 26.68 32.77
N GLN A 245 -4.32 25.62 33.58
CA GLN A 245 -4.10 24.24 33.14
C GLN A 245 -5.08 23.85 32.02
N ASN A 246 -6.37 24.17 32.16
CA ASN A 246 -7.39 23.86 31.17
C ASN A 246 -7.20 24.65 29.86
N LYS A 247 -6.80 25.93 29.93
CA LYS A 247 -6.45 26.72 28.74
C LYS A 247 -5.23 26.14 28.02
N SER A 248 -4.15 25.81 28.75
CA SER A 248 -2.97 25.18 28.13
C SER A 248 -3.29 23.80 27.53
N GLN A 249 -4.14 23.00 28.17
CA GLN A 249 -4.58 21.71 27.64
C GLN A 249 -5.46 21.86 26.39
N ALA A 250 -6.31 22.90 26.33
CA ALA A 250 -7.16 23.19 25.18
C ALA A 250 -6.35 23.66 23.97
N THR A 251 -5.38 24.57 24.15
CA THR A 251 -4.49 25.03 23.08
C THR A 251 -3.66 23.89 22.51
N MET A 252 -3.23 22.92 23.33
CA MET A 252 -2.36 21.83 22.90
C MET A 252 -3.12 20.63 22.29
N LYS A 253 -4.38 20.40 22.68
CA LYS A 253 -5.29 19.50 21.93
C LYS A 253 -5.54 19.98 20.50
N ALA A 254 -5.56 21.29 20.27
CA ALA A 254 -5.65 21.86 18.92
C ALA A 254 -4.40 21.57 18.07
N HIS A 255 -3.24 21.32 18.69
CA HIS A 255 -1.98 20.95 18.03
C HIS A 255 -1.70 19.44 18.00
N GLY A 256 -2.63 18.59 18.46
CA GLY A 256 -2.55 17.13 18.33
C GLY A 256 -1.61 16.42 19.31
N PHE A 257 -1.12 17.09 20.36
CA PHE A 257 -0.23 16.47 21.35
C PHE A 257 -0.80 16.47 22.78
N THR A 258 -0.68 15.34 23.50
CA THR A 258 -1.04 15.16 24.92
C THR A 258 0.20 15.33 25.81
N LEU A 259 0.08 15.91 26.99
CA LEU A 259 1.22 16.14 27.88
C LEU A 259 1.41 14.98 28.86
N GLY A 260 2.65 14.63 29.17
CA GLY A 260 3.02 13.81 30.32
C GLY A 260 3.11 14.66 31.60
N TRP A 261 2.97 14.01 32.76
CA TRP A 261 3.18 14.67 34.06
C TRP A 261 4.30 13.98 34.81
N HIS A 262 5.39 14.71 35.11
CA HIS A 262 6.53 14.13 35.81
C HIS A 262 7.29 15.19 36.64
N HIS A 263 7.73 14.83 37.84
CA HIS A 263 8.41 15.74 38.80
C HIS A 263 7.66 17.05 39.07
N ASN A 264 6.34 16.99 39.32
CA ASN A 264 5.47 18.16 39.54
C ASN A 264 5.54 19.21 38.39
N LYS A 265 5.90 18.77 37.19
CA LYS A 265 5.94 19.60 35.99
C LYS A 265 5.25 18.89 34.84
N LEU A 266 4.61 19.68 34.00
CA LEU A 266 4.00 19.24 32.76
C LEU A 266 5.11 19.06 31.73
N THR A 267 5.29 17.83 31.24
CA THR A 267 6.33 17.47 30.27
C THR A 267 5.71 17.21 28.90
N PRO A 268 6.32 17.69 27.81
CA PRO A 268 5.89 17.38 26.46
C PRO A 268 6.18 15.93 26.03
N LEU A 269 6.89 15.16 26.87
CA LEU A 269 7.21 13.76 26.65
C LEU A 269 6.44 12.89 27.66
N PRO A 270 5.91 11.73 27.22
CA PRO A 270 5.31 10.74 28.12
C PRO A 270 6.34 10.16 29.11
N ALA A 271 5.92 9.89 30.34
CA ALA A 271 6.80 9.39 31.40
C ALA A 271 7.44 8.03 31.10
N ASP A 272 6.73 7.16 30.37
CA ASP A 272 7.18 5.81 30.03
C ASP A 272 8.04 5.76 28.75
N TRP A 273 8.24 6.90 28.09
CA TRP A 273 8.95 6.93 26.83
C TRP A 273 10.48 6.87 27.03
N CYS A 274 11.16 6.13 26.17
CA CYS A 274 12.63 6.09 26.13
C CYS A 274 13.14 6.12 24.70
N TYR A 275 14.41 6.51 24.52
CA TYR A 275 15.02 6.55 23.20
C TYR A 275 15.02 5.16 22.54
N PRO A 276 14.70 5.07 21.23
CA PRO A 276 14.86 3.85 20.47
C PRO A 276 16.28 3.30 20.56
N LYS A 277 16.42 2.01 20.86
CA LYS A 277 17.73 1.34 20.94
C LYS A 277 18.31 1.15 19.53
N GLY A 278 19.57 1.51 19.32
CA GLY A 278 20.27 1.30 18.04
C GLY A 278 19.84 2.24 16.92
N MET A 279 19.47 3.49 17.25
CA MET A 279 18.97 4.47 16.29
C MET A 279 20.00 4.81 15.20
N ASN A 280 19.59 4.77 13.94
CA ASN A 280 20.39 5.21 12.79
C ASN A 280 20.20 6.71 12.49
N LEU A 281 21.00 7.28 11.59
CA LEU A 281 20.95 8.72 11.27
C LEU A 281 19.60 9.17 10.70
N LEU A 282 18.93 8.32 9.91
CA LEU A 282 17.63 8.64 9.31
C LEU A 282 16.51 8.67 10.36
N GLN A 283 16.50 7.69 11.26
CA GLN A 283 15.58 7.65 12.39
C GLN A 283 15.80 8.83 13.35
N LEU A 284 17.07 9.24 13.53
CA LEU A 284 17.38 10.46 14.28
C LEU A 284 16.81 11.69 13.57
N LEU A 285 16.95 11.80 12.23
CA LEU A 285 16.37 12.88 11.44
C LEU A 285 14.84 12.96 11.59
N ASP A 286 14.15 11.83 11.45
CA ASP A 286 12.69 11.75 11.59
C ASP A 286 12.26 12.15 13.01
N LEU A 287 12.91 11.60 14.04
CA LEU A 287 12.63 11.93 15.44
C LEU A 287 12.93 13.41 15.76
N TRP A 288 13.96 13.99 15.15
CA TRP A 288 14.40 15.36 15.42
C TRP A 288 13.52 16.40 14.74
N LEU A 289 13.11 16.15 13.50
CA LEU A 289 12.37 17.10 12.66
C LEU A 289 10.85 16.92 12.76
N VAL A 290 10.37 15.67 12.84
CA VAL A 290 8.94 15.32 12.78
C VAL A 290 8.42 14.85 14.13
N GLY A 291 9.25 14.13 14.90
CA GLY A 291 8.80 13.45 16.12
C GLY A 291 8.04 12.17 15.79
N ILE A 292 7.31 11.62 16.77
CA ILE A 292 6.48 10.41 16.59
C ILE A 292 5.04 10.76 17.00
N PRO A 293 4.20 11.23 16.05
CA PRO A 293 2.82 11.64 16.35
C PRO A 293 1.99 10.52 16.98
N ALA A 294 2.17 9.27 16.54
CA ALA A 294 1.44 8.11 17.04
C ALA A 294 1.68 7.82 18.54
N GLN A 295 2.87 8.15 19.05
CA GLN A 295 3.22 8.04 20.46
C GLN A 295 3.20 9.40 21.15
N ASN A 296 2.72 10.42 20.44
CA ASN A 296 2.55 11.75 20.96
C ASN A 296 3.88 12.36 21.47
N ILE A 297 4.92 12.20 20.65
CA ILE A 297 6.27 12.72 20.90
C ILE A 297 6.51 13.87 19.92
N PRO A 298 6.75 15.09 20.41
CA PRO A 298 7.05 16.22 19.53
C PRO A 298 8.46 16.10 18.91
N PRO A 299 8.74 16.86 17.85
CA PRO A 299 10.09 16.97 17.28
C PRO A 299 11.13 17.29 18.36
N MET A 300 12.13 16.42 18.50
CA MET A 300 13.12 16.56 19.58
C MET A 300 13.97 17.85 19.47
N GLY A 301 14.04 18.46 18.28
CA GLY A 301 14.68 19.76 18.08
C GLY A 301 13.97 20.91 18.82
N LYS A 302 12.65 20.81 19.07
CA LYS A 302 11.87 21.83 19.80
C LYS A 302 11.81 21.59 21.31
N VAL A 303 12.22 20.41 21.78
CA VAL A 303 12.13 20.04 23.19
C VAL A 303 13.32 20.63 23.96
N SER A 304 13.05 21.47 24.96
CA SER A 304 14.09 21.98 25.85
C SER A 304 14.72 20.86 26.70
N THR A 305 16.03 20.94 26.92
CA THR A 305 16.81 19.95 27.69
C THR A 305 16.26 19.70 29.10
N GLN A 306 15.61 20.69 29.70
CA GLN A 306 14.97 20.58 31.02
C GLN A 306 13.88 19.51 31.08
N PHE A 307 13.19 19.28 29.97
CA PHE A 307 12.09 18.33 29.90
C PHE A 307 12.54 16.89 29.62
N ILE A 308 13.83 16.68 29.38
CA ILE A 308 14.39 15.37 29.00
C ILE A 308 15.03 14.65 30.20
N PHE A 309 15.27 15.36 31.31
CA PHE A 309 15.98 14.79 32.47
C PHE A 309 15.30 13.58 33.12
N HIS A 310 13.98 13.41 32.96
CA HIS A 310 13.28 12.23 33.44
C HIS A 310 13.62 10.95 32.64
N ILE A 311 14.08 11.09 31.40
CA ILE A 311 14.46 9.98 30.50
C ILE A 311 15.97 9.84 30.41
N ASP A 312 16.68 10.98 30.42
CA ASP A 312 18.13 11.06 30.38
C ASP A 312 18.61 11.95 31.52
N ALA A 313 18.82 11.34 32.68
CA ALA A 313 19.20 12.02 33.92
C ALA A 313 20.43 12.95 33.78
N LYS A 314 21.27 12.76 32.76
CA LYS A 314 22.45 13.60 32.50
C LYS A 314 22.40 14.32 31.14
N GLY A 315 21.30 14.21 30.39
CA GLY A 315 21.14 14.80 29.05
C GLY A 315 22.22 14.39 28.05
N ARG A 316 22.96 13.31 28.30
CA ARG A 316 24.15 12.94 27.52
C ARG A 316 23.79 12.44 26.13
N MET A 317 22.72 11.65 26.03
CA MET A 317 22.24 11.15 24.76
C MET A 317 21.65 12.30 23.94
N TYR A 318 20.82 13.14 24.56
CA TYR A 318 20.26 14.32 23.92
C TYR A 318 21.34 15.25 23.36
N SER A 319 22.39 15.51 24.14
CA SER A 319 23.51 16.36 23.72
C SER A 319 24.25 15.76 22.51
N LYS A 320 24.45 14.44 22.48
CA LYS A 320 25.05 13.75 21.32
C LYS A 320 24.17 13.87 20.07
N MET A 321 22.87 13.65 20.21
CA MET A 321 21.91 13.81 19.11
C MET A 321 21.91 15.24 18.56
N LYS A 322 21.91 16.23 19.47
CA LYS A 322 22.00 17.66 19.11
C LYS A 322 23.27 17.97 18.32
N GLN A 323 24.42 17.44 18.73
CA GLN A 323 25.68 17.65 18.00
C GLN A 323 25.66 17.07 16.59
N VAL A 324 25.14 15.85 16.43
CA VAL A 324 24.98 15.23 15.11
C VAL A 324 24.03 16.06 14.24
N MET A 325 22.90 16.48 14.79
CA MET A 325 21.91 17.26 14.07
C MET A 325 22.39 18.66 13.68
N MET A 326 23.20 19.33 14.51
CA MET A 326 23.84 20.59 14.12
C MET A 326 24.71 20.43 12.86
N PHE A 327 25.45 19.33 12.74
CA PHE A 327 26.26 19.07 11.55
C PHE A 327 25.39 18.81 10.32
N VAL A 328 24.33 18.02 10.47
CA VAL A 328 23.39 17.68 9.40
C VAL A 328 22.63 18.92 8.91
N GLU A 329 22.10 19.73 9.83
CA GLU A 329 21.39 20.98 9.52
C GLU A 329 22.31 21.96 8.79
N ARG A 330 23.56 22.12 9.25
CA ARG A 330 24.56 22.96 8.57
C ARG A 330 24.78 22.50 7.13
N HIS A 331 24.97 21.20 6.90
CA HIS A 331 25.19 20.66 5.56
C HIS A 331 23.95 20.75 4.67
N GLY A 332 22.77 20.49 5.21
CA GLY A 332 21.53 20.62 4.45
C GLY A 332 21.19 22.07 4.11
N ARG A 333 21.52 23.04 4.99
CA ARG A 333 21.41 24.48 4.67
C ARG A 333 22.39 24.88 3.56
N MET A 334 23.65 24.43 3.60
CA MET A 334 24.62 24.68 2.53
C MET A 334 24.19 24.12 1.17
N LYS A 335 23.50 22.98 1.17
CA LYS A 335 22.98 22.35 -0.06
C LYS A 335 21.59 22.85 -0.48
N GLY A 336 20.97 23.76 0.28
CA GLY A 336 19.63 24.26 0.01
C GLY A 336 18.51 23.22 0.15
N VAL A 337 18.75 22.11 0.86
CA VAL A 337 17.78 21.00 1.03
C VAL A 337 16.82 21.26 2.18
N PHE A 338 17.23 22.03 3.19
CA PHE A 338 16.33 22.50 4.24
C PHE A 338 15.67 23.81 3.80
N VAL A 339 14.33 23.79 3.67
CA VAL A 339 13.54 25.01 3.47
C VAL A 339 13.74 25.89 4.71
N LYS A 340 14.12 27.16 4.50
CA LYS A 340 14.18 28.16 5.58
C LYS A 340 12.78 28.25 6.19
N ILE A 341 12.65 27.89 7.47
CA ILE A 341 12.08 28.67 8.59
C ILE A 341 12.25 27.77 9.84
N TRP A 342 13.28 28.07 10.63
CA TRP A 342 13.39 27.70 12.05
C TRP A 342 13.81 28.92 12.87
N ASP A 343 13.60 30.11 12.32
CA ASP A 343 13.77 31.39 12.99
C ASP A 343 12.44 32.13 12.77
N GLU A 344 11.85 32.59 13.87
CA GLU A 344 10.70 33.51 13.99
C GLU A 344 9.31 32.88 13.74
N ASP A 345 8.65 32.43 14.82
CA ASP A 345 7.51 33.14 15.43
C ASP A 345 6.78 32.27 16.49
N ASP A 346 6.42 32.95 17.59
CA ASP A 346 5.62 32.58 18.79
C ASP A 346 6.22 31.70 19.91
#